data_AF-A0A4R8H852-F1
#
_entry.id   AF-A0A4R8H852-F1
#
_cell.length_a   1.000
_cell.length_b   1.000
_cell.length_c   1.000
_cell.angle_alpha   90.00
_cell.angle_beta   90.00
_cell.angle_gamma   90.00
#
_symmetry.space_group_name_H-M   'P 1'
#
loop_
_entity.id
_entity.type
_entity.pdbx_description
1 polymer ?
#
loop_
_entity_poly.entity_id
_entity_poly.type
_entity_poly.pdbx_seq_one_letter_code
_entity_poly.pdbx_strand_id
1 'polypeptide(L)'
;MFKTRSSIALMLIFILMLAVNIVNAQEVKVGNGKGAKMAEDSNPIDFYYAKVNLLSEQGISKTYNASGYIGVKNNSFPTKVTIHYTYDIYSNSNWKDVDAKYMGVAPDGNHIWHFETPKITRDYYPYFNYDCQFAIKYESNGQVYWDNNHQQNYLIKNTNVPGVNNIPILLKRSRVILDKVSRENNTIVGSIDLKNLDYSKDVKVVYTLDNWQTSNTVSANYNISYDNNIENWKFIINNIPNDTKVKYYIDYKVNGTHYYDNNFGTNYKI
;
A
#
# COMPACT_ATOMS: atom_id res chain seq x y z
N MET A 1 -2.94 49.59 73.75
CA MET A 1 -2.93 49.17 75.17
C MET A 1 -4.38 48.80 75.53
N PHE A 2 -4.60 47.58 76.04
CA PHE A 2 -5.90 46.90 76.39
C PHE A 2 -6.82 46.51 75.19
N LYS A 3 -7.02 45.24 74.77
CA LYS A 3 -7.50 43.96 75.40
C LYS A 3 -9.04 44.02 75.58
N THR A 4 -9.88 43.18 74.95
CA THR A 4 -10.32 41.81 75.37
C THR A 4 -11.33 41.19 74.36
N ARG A 5 -11.16 39.93 73.90
CA ARG A 5 -11.89 38.65 74.20
C ARG A 5 -13.39 38.57 73.80
N SER A 6 -13.76 37.65 72.87
CA SER A 6 -14.40 36.30 73.08
C SER A 6 -15.94 36.41 73.25
N SER A 7 -16.87 35.58 72.75
CA SER A 7 -16.93 34.15 72.38
C SER A 7 -18.16 33.85 71.48
N ILE A 8 -18.01 32.87 70.58
CA ILE A 8 -18.84 31.68 70.27
C ILE A 8 -20.34 31.69 70.65
N ALA A 9 -21.21 31.42 69.67
CA ALA A 9 -22.41 30.56 69.85
C ALA A 9 -22.72 29.78 68.56
N LEU A 10 -22.60 28.46 68.69
CA LEU A 10 -23.00 27.40 67.76
C LEU A 10 -24.54 27.37 67.63
N MET A 11 -25.07 27.16 66.42
CA MET A 11 -26.36 26.50 66.27
C MET A 11 -26.35 25.62 65.01
N LEU A 12 -26.13 24.32 65.23
CA LEU A 12 -26.37 23.27 64.25
C LEU A 12 -27.89 23.06 64.11
N ILE A 13 -28.40 23.10 62.88
CA ILE A 13 -29.67 22.48 62.52
C ILE A 13 -29.42 21.56 61.32
N PHE A 14 -29.51 20.26 61.59
CA PHE A 14 -29.56 19.18 60.60
C PHE A 14 -30.97 19.10 60.03
N ILE A 15 -31.15 19.20 58.71
CA ILE A 15 -32.35 18.74 58.01
C ILE A 15 -31.93 17.78 56.90
N LEU A 16 -32.59 16.62 56.92
CA LEU A 16 -32.36 15.41 56.15
C LEU A 16 -32.95 15.51 54.73
N MET A 17 -32.20 14.98 53.76
CA MET A 17 -32.59 14.32 52.49
C MET A 17 -33.83 14.78 51.71
N LEU A 18 -33.58 15.23 50.48
CA LEU A 18 -34.27 14.74 49.27
C LEU A 18 -33.34 14.94 48.07
N ALA A 19 -32.63 13.88 47.68
CA ALA A 19 -31.91 13.84 46.42
C ALA A 19 -32.93 13.69 45.28
N VAL A 20 -33.09 14.73 44.49
CA VAL A 20 -33.86 14.66 43.24
C VAL A 20 -33.01 13.87 42.25
N ASN A 21 -33.48 12.67 41.89
CA ASN A 21 -33.01 11.93 40.73
C ASN A 21 -33.37 12.70 39.45
N ILE A 22 -32.41 13.44 38.89
CA ILE A 22 -32.49 13.87 37.51
C ILE A 22 -31.87 12.76 36.67
N VAL A 23 -32.74 11.89 36.16
CA VAL A 23 -32.44 11.05 35.00
C VAL A 23 -32.22 12.01 33.82
N ASN A 24 -30.95 12.31 33.51
CA ASN A 24 -30.64 12.95 32.24
C ASN A 24 -30.85 11.90 31.15
N ALA A 25 -31.98 12.02 30.46
CA ALA A 25 -32.19 11.39 29.16
C ALA A 25 -31.06 11.86 28.22
N GLN A 26 -30.18 10.93 27.83
CA GLN A 26 -29.28 11.17 26.71
C GLN A 26 -30.12 11.28 25.44
N GLU A 27 -30.25 12.48 24.90
CA GLU A 27 -30.59 12.67 23.50
C GLU A 27 -29.47 12.03 22.65
N VAL A 28 -29.84 11.00 21.89
CA VAL A 28 -28.99 10.38 20.87
C VAL A 28 -28.80 11.41 19.75
N LYS A 29 -27.69 12.14 19.77
CA LYS A 29 -27.18 12.86 18.59
C LYS A 29 -26.39 11.87 17.73
N VAL A 30 -27.01 11.42 16.64
CA VAL A 30 -26.33 10.73 15.54
C VAL A 30 -25.33 11.69 14.93
N GLY A 31 -24.06 11.56 15.32
CA GLY A 31 -22.96 12.39 14.86
C GLY A 31 -22.16 11.72 13.74
N ASN A 32 -22.14 12.35 12.56
CA ASN A 32 -21.29 12.01 11.42
C ASN A 32 -19.84 11.76 11.86
N GLY A 33 -19.34 10.55 11.61
CA GLY A 33 -18.00 10.11 12.01
C GLY A 33 -16.89 10.95 11.39
N LYS A 34 -16.34 11.90 12.16
CA LYS A 34 -14.98 12.39 11.97
C LYS A 34 -14.05 11.43 12.71
N GLY A 35 -13.35 10.58 11.96
CA GLY A 35 -12.32 9.70 12.51
C GLY A 35 -11.24 10.52 13.24
N ALA A 36 -10.94 10.15 14.48
CA ALA A 36 -9.85 10.76 15.25
C ALA A 36 -8.51 10.49 14.56
N LYS A 37 -7.68 11.54 14.44
CA LYS A 37 -6.32 11.47 13.90
C LYS A 37 -5.42 10.84 14.96
N MET A 38 -5.00 9.58 14.76
CA MET A 38 -3.96 8.97 15.61
C MET A 38 -2.56 9.40 15.16
N ALA A 39 -1.60 9.43 16.09
CA ALA A 39 -0.22 9.80 15.82
C ALA A 39 0.43 8.83 14.82
N GLU A 40 1.29 9.34 13.94
CA GLU A 40 1.86 8.64 12.77
C GLU A 40 2.59 7.32 13.12
N ASP A 41 3.25 7.25 14.27
CA ASP A 41 3.92 6.05 14.80
C ASP A 41 2.98 4.95 15.32
N SER A 42 1.67 5.23 15.41
CA SER A 42 0.66 4.29 15.91
C SER A 42 -0.21 3.66 14.81
N ASN A 43 -0.06 4.09 13.54
CA ASN A 43 -0.81 3.48 12.44
C ASN A 43 -0.20 2.09 12.12
N PRO A 44 -0.98 1.00 12.26
CA PRO A 44 -0.46 -0.35 11.98
C PRO A 44 -0.32 -0.64 10.48
N ILE A 45 -0.83 0.23 9.60
CA ILE A 45 -0.73 0.10 8.15
C ILE A 45 0.68 0.47 7.68
N ASP A 46 1.30 -0.43 6.92
CA ASP A 46 2.59 -0.23 6.27
C ASP A 46 2.40 -0.46 4.77
N PHE A 47 2.25 0.61 4.00
CA PHE A 47 1.98 0.51 2.56
C PHE A 47 3.26 0.12 1.80
N TYR A 48 3.24 -0.98 1.04
CA TYR A 48 4.43 -1.45 0.30
C TYR A 48 4.53 -0.79 -1.06
N TYR A 49 3.55 -1.05 -1.93
CA TYR A 49 3.49 -0.47 -3.27
C TYR A 49 2.11 -0.63 -3.90
N ALA A 50 1.79 0.21 -4.88
CA ALA A 50 0.64 0.04 -5.77
C ALA A 50 0.97 0.48 -7.20
N LYS A 51 0.39 -0.19 -8.18
CA LYS A 51 0.62 0.08 -9.61
C LYS A 51 -0.62 -0.03 -10.46
N VAL A 52 -0.55 0.57 -11.64
CA VAL A 52 -1.52 0.38 -12.72
C VAL A 52 -1.15 -0.88 -13.50
N ASN A 53 -2.10 -1.80 -13.66
CA ASN A 53 -1.97 -2.90 -14.60
C ASN A 53 -2.72 -2.55 -15.88
N LEU A 54 -2.01 -2.60 -17.00
CA LEU A 54 -2.60 -2.46 -18.33
C LEU A 54 -2.79 -3.85 -18.94
N LEU A 55 -4.00 -4.10 -19.44
CA LEU A 55 -4.32 -5.27 -20.23
C LEU A 55 -4.46 -4.83 -21.69
N SER A 56 -3.56 -5.37 -22.52
CA SER A 56 -3.59 -5.17 -23.96
C SER A 56 -4.51 -6.19 -24.62
N GLU A 57 -5.44 -5.71 -25.44
CA GLU A 57 -6.25 -6.51 -26.34
C GLU A 57 -5.87 -6.11 -27.78
N GLN A 58 -5.37 -7.07 -28.57
CA GLN A 58 -4.89 -6.83 -29.93
C GLN A 58 -3.83 -5.71 -30.04
N GLY A 59 -2.95 -5.59 -29.04
CA GLY A 59 -1.91 -4.56 -28.97
C GLY A 59 -2.38 -3.20 -28.44
N ILE A 60 -3.67 -3.05 -28.11
CA ILE A 60 -4.23 -1.81 -27.56
C ILE A 60 -4.53 -2.01 -26.08
N SER A 61 -3.97 -1.16 -25.22
CA SER A 61 -4.34 -1.13 -23.80
C SER A 61 -5.71 -0.45 -23.65
N LYS A 62 -6.78 -1.21 -23.44
CA LYS A 62 -8.13 -0.63 -23.22
C LYS A 62 -8.65 -0.82 -21.81
N THR A 63 -8.11 -1.83 -21.13
CA THR A 63 -8.58 -2.24 -19.82
C THR A 63 -7.47 -2.06 -18.81
N TYR A 64 -7.79 -1.48 -17.67
CA TYR A 64 -6.83 -1.30 -16.58
C TYR A 64 -7.48 -1.49 -15.21
N ASN A 65 -6.61 -1.69 -14.22
CA ASN A 65 -6.94 -1.58 -12.82
C ASN A 65 -5.72 -1.19 -11.98
N ALA A 66 -5.94 -0.98 -10.70
CA ALA A 66 -4.90 -0.82 -9.70
C ALA A 66 -4.70 -2.13 -8.94
N SER A 67 -3.45 -2.45 -8.59
CA SER A 67 -3.15 -3.52 -7.64
C SER A 67 -1.96 -3.15 -6.78
N GLY A 68 -1.76 -3.85 -5.67
CA GLY A 68 -0.64 -3.58 -4.78
C GLY A 68 -0.63 -4.45 -3.53
N TYR A 69 0.29 -4.13 -2.64
CA TYR A 69 0.48 -4.83 -1.37
C TYR A 69 0.54 -3.88 -0.19
N ILE A 70 -0.04 -4.33 0.92
CA ILE A 70 -0.12 -3.63 2.21
C ILE A 70 0.36 -4.60 3.29
N GLY A 71 1.24 -4.15 4.17
CA GLY A 71 1.57 -4.84 5.40
C GLY A 71 0.77 -4.27 6.57
N VAL A 72 0.45 -5.12 7.53
CA VAL A 72 -0.15 -4.73 8.80
C VAL A 72 0.66 -5.33 9.94
N LYS A 73 1.08 -4.51 10.91
CA LYS A 73 1.94 -4.92 12.03
C LYS A 73 1.22 -5.69 13.15
N ASN A 74 -0.10 -5.85 13.10
CA ASN A 74 -0.92 -6.35 14.21
C ASN A 74 -1.41 -7.80 13.98
N ASN A 75 -1.33 -8.61 15.03
CA ASN A 75 -1.68 -10.04 15.08
C ASN A 75 -3.13 -10.33 15.51
N SER A 76 -3.98 -9.31 15.66
CA SER A 76 -5.30 -9.46 16.27
C SER A 76 -6.40 -9.79 15.24
N PHE A 77 -6.80 -11.06 15.15
CA PHE A 77 -7.95 -11.50 14.34
C PHE A 77 -9.28 -11.24 15.04
N PRO A 78 -10.35 -10.83 14.33
CA PRO A 78 -10.43 -10.66 12.88
C PRO A 78 -9.93 -9.30 12.39
N THR A 79 -9.24 -9.31 11.25
CA THR A 79 -8.72 -8.13 10.55
C THR A 79 -9.33 -8.01 9.16
N LYS A 80 -9.63 -6.78 8.74
CA LYS A 80 -10.06 -6.47 7.37
C LYS A 80 -9.23 -5.33 6.80
N VAL A 81 -8.72 -5.50 5.57
CA VAL A 81 -8.06 -4.42 4.81
C VAL A 81 -8.91 -4.12 3.59
N THR A 82 -9.28 -2.86 3.43
CA THR A 82 -10.11 -2.36 2.32
C THR A 82 -9.41 -1.20 1.64
N ILE A 83 -9.45 -1.19 0.32
CA ILE A 83 -9.01 -0.05 -0.49
C ILE A 83 -10.25 0.76 -0.84
N HIS A 84 -10.32 1.97 -0.31
CA HIS A 84 -11.30 2.97 -0.71
C HIS A 84 -10.71 3.72 -1.89
N TYR A 85 -11.30 3.63 -3.08
CA TYR A 85 -10.70 4.11 -4.32
C TYR A 85 -11.69 4.80 -5.26
N THR A 86 -11.16 5.63 -6.16
CA THR A 86 -11.89 6.15 -7.32
C THR A 86 -11.00 6.15 -8.58
N TYR A 87 -11.64 5.95 -9.73
CA TYR A 87 -11.05 6.17 -11.05
C TYR A 87 -11.44 7.54 -11.65
N ASP A 88 -12.35 8.26 -10.99
CA ASP A 88 -12.79 9.60 -11.37
C ASP A 88 -12.12 10.64 -10.46
N ILE A 89 -10.83 10.84 -10.71
CA ILE A 89 -9.99 11.72 -9.88
C ILE A 89 -10.30 13.22 -10.09
N TYR A 90 -10.95 13.58 -11.20
CA TYR A 90 -11.19 14.98 -11.56
C TYR A 90 -12.40 15.56 -10.83
N SER A 91 -13.47 14.77 -10.73
CA SER A 91 -14.61 15.14 -9.89
C SER A 91 -14.40 14.73 -8.42
N ASN A 92 -13.38 13.91 -8.14
CA ASN A 92 -13.13 13.32 -6.83
C ASN A 92 -14.38 12.65 -6.24
N SER A 93 -15.16 11.99 -7.09
CA SER A 93 -16.43 11.36 -6.74
C SER A 93 -16.39 9.86 -7.04
N ASN A 94 -17.52 9.16 -6.89
CA ASN A 94 -17.65 7.75 -7.23
C ASN A 94 -16.66 6.82 -6.50
N TRP A 95 -16.35 7.16 -5.25
CA TRP A 95 -15.53 6.33 -4.39
C TRP A 95 -16.20 4.97 -4.13
N LYS A 96 -15.41 3.92 -4.23
CA LYS A 96 -15.81 2.52 -4.08
C LYS A 96 -14.85 1.82 -3.13
N ASP A 97 -15.27 0.67 -2.62
CA ASP A 97 -14.46 -0.17 -1.76
C ASP A 97 -14.13 -1.49 -2.47
N VAL A 98 -12.91 -1.97 -2.30
CA VAL A 98 -12.53 -3.35 -2.61
C VAL A 98 -11.75 -3.94 -1.44
N ASP A 99 -12.08 -5.16 -1.06
CA ASP A 99 -11.40 -5.86 0.01
C ASP A 99 -10.09 -6.48 -0.50
N ALA A 100 -9.01 -6.28 0.25
CA ALA A 100 -7.74 -6.94 0.00
C ALA A 100 -7.78 -8.39 0.52
N LYS A 101 -6.98 -9.26 -0.09
CA LYS A 101 -6.83 -10.67 0.25
C LYS A 101 -5.59 -10.86 1.10
N TYR A 102 -5.72 -11.62 2.18
CA TYR A 102 -4.57 -12.01 3.00
C TYR A 102 -3.66 -12.98 2.23
N MET A 103 -2.36 -12.72 2.25
CA MET A 103 -1.35 -13.45 1.47
C MET A 103 -0.37 -14.24 2.35
N GLY A 104 -0.31 -13.94 3.65
CA GLY A 104 0.62 -14.58 4.59
C GLY A 104 1.39 -13.55 5.41
N VAL A 105 2.47 -14.01 6.05
CA VAL A 105 3.33 -13.18 6.90
C VAL A 105 4.69 -13.02 6.20
N ALA A 106 5.15 -11.78 6.06
CA ALA A 106 6.48 -11.48 5.55
C ALA A 106 7.58 -11.79 6.59
N PRO A 107 8.86 -11.91 6.17
CA PRO A 107 9.95 -12.20 7.09
C PRO A 107 10.14 -11.16 8.21
N ASP A 108 9.67 -9.93 8.01
CA ASP A 108 9.68 -8.85 9.00
C ASP A 108 8.50 -8.92 9.99
N GLY A 109 7.64 -9.94 9.88
CA GLY A 109 6.48 -10.16 10.72
C GLY A 109 5.21 -9.43 10.27
N ASN A 110 5.26 -8.62 9.21
CA ASN A 110 4.07 -7.96 8.70
C ASN A 110 3.10 -8.96 8.07
N HIS A 111 1.81 -8.84 8.38
CA HIS A 111 0.72 -9.54 7.71
C HIS A 111 0.46 -8.88 6.37
N ILE A 112 0.66 -9.62 5.27
CA ILE A 112 0.65 -9.09 3.92
C ILE A 112 -0.73 -9.28 3.29
N TRP A 113 -1.24 -8.20 2.70
CA TRP A 113 -2.51 -8.13 2.02
C TRP A 113 -2.31 -7.66 0.59
N HIS A 114 -2.92 -8.35 -0.36
CA HIS A 114 -2.91 -7.99 -1.77
C HIS A 114 -4.28 -7.47 -2.19
N PHE A 115 -4.31 -6.31 -2.85
CA PHE A 115 -5.53 -5.81 -3.46
C PHE A 115 -5.41 -5.79 -4.98
N GLU A 116 -6.56 -5.95 -5.63
CA GLU A 116 -6.74 -5.71 -7.04
C GLU A 116 -8.12 -5.07 -7.21
N THR A 117 -8.18 -3.85 -7.74
CA THR A 117 -9.46 -3.19 -8.02
C THR A 117 -10.13 -3.84 -9.25
N PRO A 118 -11.46 -3.78 -9.34
CA PRO A 118 -12.18 -4.17 -10.55
C PRO A 118 -11.62 -3.51 -11.80
N LYS A 119 -11.47 -4.31 -12.85
CA LYS A 119 -11.06 -3.85 -14.18
C LYS A 119 -12.09 -2.92 -14.76
N ILE A 120 -11.62 -1.83 -15.36
CA ILE A 120 -12.46 -0.92 -16.14
C ILE A 120 -11.92 -0.83 -17.55
N THR A 121 -12.83 -0.81 -18.51
CA THR A 121 -12.53 -0.63 -19.93
C THR A 121 -12.87 0.80 -20.30
N ARG A 122 -11.94 1.49 -20.97
CA ARG A 122 -12.20 2.81 -21.53
C ARG A 122 -12.27 2.71 -23.05
N ASP A 123 -13.10 3.57 -23.62
CA ASP A 123 -13.12 3.75 -25.06
C ASP A 123 -11.74 4.21 -25.54
N TYR A 124 -11.34 3.73 -26.71
CA TYR A 124 -10.05 4.07 -27.27
C TYR A 124 -10.01 5.56 -27.61
N TYR A 125 -8.98 6.22 -27.09
CA TYR A 125 -8.62 7.57 -27.47
C TYR A 125 -7.10 7.61 -27.65
N PRO A 126 -6.56 8.40 -28.60
CA PRO A 126 -5.11 8.52 -28.81
C PRO A 126 -4.38 9.03 -27.57
N TYR A 127 -5.10 9.71 -26.67
CA TYR A 127 -4.64 10.17 -25.37
C TYR A 127 -5.35 9.41 -24.27
N PHE A 128 -4.61 8.75 -23.38
CA PHE A 128 -5.17 7.99 -22.28
C PHE A 128 -4.67 8.48 -20.92
N ASN A 129 -5.54 8.38 -19.91
CA ASN A 129 -5.19 8.54 -18.50
C ASN A 129 -5.80 7.35 -17.73
N TYR A 130 -4.93 6.49 -17.22
CA TYR A 130 -5.28 5.36 -16.40
C TYR A 130 -4.89 5.69 -14.96
N ASP A 131 -5.81 6.36 -14.29
CA ASP A 131 -5.56 6.95 -12.99
C ASP A 131 -6.36 6.20 -11.93
N CYS A 132 -5.78 6.03 -10.75
CA CYS A 132 -6.50 5.55 -9.59
C CYS A 132 -6.04 6.34 -8.37
N GLN A 133 -7.00 6.94 -7.67
CA GLN A 133 -6.79 7.55 -6.37
C GLN A 133 -7.36 6.63 -5.30
N PHE A 134 -6.67 6.45 -4.17
CA PHE A 134 -7.12 5.55 -3.12
C PHE A 134 -6.60 5.92 -1.72
N ALA A 135 -7.31 5.44 -0.70
CA ALA A 135 -6.88 5.40 0.69
C ALA A 135 -7.00 3.95 1.20
N ILE A 136 -6.19 3.60 2.20
CA ILE A 136 -6.16 2.26 2.79
C ILE A 136 -6.91 2.32 4.12
N LYS A 137 -7.91 1.47 4.27
CA LYS A 137 -8.67 1.27 5.51
C LYS A 137 -8.27 -0.07 6.12
N TYR A 138 -7.98 -0.08 7.41
CA TYR A 138 -7.74 -1.29 8.18
C TYR A 138 -8.67 -1.33 9.39
N GLU A 139 -9.33 -2.46 9.61
CA GLU A 139 -10.26 -2.68 10.71
C GLU A 139 -9.79 -3.88 11.52
N SER A 140 -9.63 -3.71 12.84
CA SER A 140 -9.27 -4.79 13.76
C SER A 140 -9.77 -4.48 15.15
N ASN A 141 -10.34 -5.49 15.84
CA ASN A 141 -10.85 -5.36 17.21
C ASN A 141 -11.78 -4.15 17.44
N GLY A 142 -12.64 -3.83 16.47
CA GLY A 142 -13.55 -2.68 16.54
C GLY A 142 -12.88 -1.31 16.35
N GLN A 143 -11.56 -1.27 16.12
CA GLN A 143 -10.83 -0.06 15.75
C GLN A 143 -10.70 0.06 14.24
N VAL A 144 -10.73 1.30 13.74
CA VAL A 144 -10.60 1.63 12.32
C VAL A 144 -9.41 2.58 12.14
N TYR A 145 -8.51 2.19 11.26
CA TYR A 145 -7.32 2.94 10.89
C TYR A 145 -7.41 3.33 9.42
N TRP A 146 -6.95 4.53 9.12
CA TRP A 146 -6.88 5.05 7.76
C TRP A 146 -5.45 5.49 7.47
N ASP A 147 -4.93 5.02 6.34
CA ASP A 147 -3.80 5.63 5.67
C ASP A 147 -4.30 6.29 4.38
N ASN A 148 -4.49 7.60 4.48
CA ASN A 148 -4.92 8.47 3.40
C ASN A 148 -3.81 9.46 3.00
N ASN A 149 -2.54 9.09 3.19
CA ASN A 149 -1.39 9.91 2.80
C ASN A 149 -1.52 11.37 3.28
N HIS A 150 -1.78 11.57 4.58
CA HIS A 150 -2.00 12.88 5.20
C HIS A 150 -3.12 13.70 4.52
N GLN A 151 -4.26 13.07 4.23
CA GLN A 151 -5.43 13.66 3.55
C GLN A 151 -5.23 13.94 2.05
N GLN A 152 -4.10 13.55 1.45
CA GLN A 152 -3.88 13.72 0.01
C GLN A 152 -4.39 12.51 -0.80
N ASN A 153 -4.62 11.38 -0.12
CA ASN A 153 -4.76 10.05 -0.71
C ASN A 153 -3.54 9.65 -1.55
N TYR A 154 -3.47 8.38 -1.93
CA TYR A 154 -2.50 7.87 -2.88
C TYR A 154 -3.03 8.04 -4.29
N LEU A 155 -2.13 8.32 -5.23
CA LEU A 155 -2.47 8.52 -6.63
C LEU A 155 -1.44 7.82 -7.52
N ILE A 156 -1.92 6.90 -8.35
CA ILE A 156 -1.18 6.34 -9.49
C ILE A 156 -1.79 6.86 -10.78
N LYS A 157 -0.93 7.18 -11.75
CA LYS A 157 -1.32 7.73 -13.06
C LYS A 157 -0.48 7.08 -14.15
N ASN A 158 -1.13 6.48 -15.14
CA ASN A 158 -0.42 6.02 -16.34
C ASN A 158 -1.01 6.73 -17.56
N THR A 159 -0.17 7.48 -18.26
CA THR A 159 -0.60 8.39 -19.33
C THR A 159 0.42 8.47 -20.45
N ASN A 160 -0.06 8.71 -21.67
CA ASN A 160 0.75 9.13 -22.81
C ASN A 160 0.53 10.62 -23.18
N VAL A 161 -0.20 11.37 -22.36
CA VAL A 161 -0.48 12.79 -22.63
C VAL A 161 0.78 13.61 -22.36
N PRO A 162 1.30 14.34 -23.37
CA PRO A 162 2.47 15.20 -23.17
C PRO A 162 2.24 16.24 -22.07
N GLY A 163 3.24 16.43 -21.20
CA GLY A 163 3.20 17.41 -20.12
C GLY A 163 2.38 16.99 -18.89
N VAL A 164 1.82 15.77 -18.87
CA VAL A 164 1.15 15.21 -17.68
C VAL A 164 2.08 14.20 -17.02
N ASN A 165 2.20 14.28 -15.69
CA ASN A 165 3.05 13.37 -14.93
C ASN A 165 2.56 11.91 -15.06
N ASN A 166 3.46 11.05 -15.52
CA ASN A 166 3.32 9.60 -15.60
C ASN A 166 3.94 8.94 -14.37
N ILE A 167 3.08 8.47 -13.47
CA ILE A 167 3.41 7.87 -12.16
C ILE A 167 2.69 6.51 -12.05
N PRO A 168 3.04 5.51 -12.87
CA PRO A 168 2.25 4.28 -12.98
C PRO A 168 2.41 3.35 -11.78
N ILE A 169 3.40 3.62 -10.91
CA ILE A 169 3.79 2.83 -9.76
C ILE A 169 4.12 3.78 -8.59
N LEU A 170 3.70 3.43 -7.39
CA LEU A 170 4.17 4.02 -6.14
C LEU A 170 4.96 2.98 -5.35
N LEU A 171 6.21 3.29 -5.02
CA LEU A 171 7.02 2.51 -4.09
C LEU A 171 7.08 3.23 -2.73
N LYS A 172 6.54 2.60 -1.69
CA LYS A 172 6.54 3.13 -0.32
C LYS A 172 7.54 2.37 0.53
N ARG A 173 7.12 1.33 1.25
CA ARG A 173 8.07 0.45 1.96
C ARG A 173 8.99 -0.29 0.99
N SER A 174 8.45 -0.78 -0.13
CA SER A 174 9.25 -1.45 -1.16
C SER A 174 10.26 -0.50 -1.79
N ARG A 175 11.45 -1.04 -2.10
CA ARG A 175 12.54 -0.31 -2.80
C ARG A 175 12.76 -0.80 -4.22
N VAL A 176 12.40 -2.05 -4.48
CA VAL A 176 12.41 -2.71 -5.78
C VAL A 176 11.22 -3.66 -5.80
N ILE A 177 10.60 -3.83 -6.97
CA ILE A 177 9.58 -4.85 -7.22
C ILE A 177 9.73 -5.48 -8.61
N LEU A 178 9.26 -6.72 -8.77
CA LEU A 178 8.95 -7.26 -10.08
C LEU A 178 7.73 -6.54 -10.66
N ASP A 179 7.88 -5.97 -11.86
CA ASP A 179 6.74 -5.41 -12.58
C ASP A 179 6.01 -6.51 -13.37
N LYS A 180 6.65 -7.03 -14.42
CA LYS A 180 6.06 -8.06 -15.28
C LYS A 180 7.09 -9.11 -15.62
N VAL A 181 6.59 -10.30 -15.89
CA VAL A 181 7.38 -11.41 -16.40
C VAL A 181 6.54 -12.15 -17.43
N SER A 182 7.18 -12.63 -18.48
CA SER A 182 6.58 -13.58 -19.41
C SER A 182 7.63 -14.59 -19.85
N ARG A 183 7.14 -15.73 -20.32
CA ARG A 183 7.96 -16.78 -20.91
C ARG A 183 7.52 -17.02 -22.34
N GLU A 184 8.48 -17.00 -23.25
CA GLU A 184 8.31 -17.37 -24.64
C GLU A 184 9.37 -18.44 -24.97
N ASN A 185 8.92 -19.69 -25.13
CA ASN A 185 9.78 -20.84 -25.36
C ASN A 185 10.86 -21.00 -24.27
N ASN A 186 12.13 -20.88 -24.66
CA ASN A 186 13.30 -21.02 -23.80
C ASN A 186 13.81 -19.68 -23.23
N THR A 187 13.02 -18.62 -23.35
CA THR A 187 13.37 -17.27 -22.91
C THR A 187 12.34 -16.74 -21.93
N ILE A 188 12.84 -16.18 -20.82
CA ILE A 188 12.04 -15.42 -19.86
C ILE A 188 12.44 -13.95 -20.00
N VAL A 189 11.46 -13.09 -20.21
CA VAL A 189 11.66 -11.64 -20.25
C VAL A 189 10.87 -11.01 -19.12
N GLY A 190 11.41 -9.92 -18.55
CA GLY A 190 10.68 -9.21 -17.52
C GLY A 190 11.16 -7.79 -17.29
N SER A 191 10.39 -7.08 -16.49
CA SER A 191 10.62 -5.71 -16.05
C SER A 191 10.59 -5.60 -14.54
N ILE A 192 11.34 -4.62 -14.03
CA ILE A 192 11.58 -4.36 -12.61
C ILE A 192 11.37 -2.87 -12.38
N ASP A 193 10.61 -2.49 -11.36
CA ASP A 193 10.49 -1.10 -10.93
C ASP A 193 11.27 -0.89 -9.63
N LEU A 194 12.11 0.15 -9.56
CA LEU A 194 12.92 0.44 -8.38
C LEU A 194 13.03 1.93 -8.07
N LYS A 195 13.29 2.26 -6.81
CA LYS A 195 13.60 3.64 -6.40
C LYS A 195 14.99 4.02 -6.91
N ASN A 196 15.09 5.15 -7.60
CA ASN A 196 16.37 5.73 -7.97
C ASN A 196 17.02 6.39 -6.74
N LEU A 197 17.89 5.64 -6.05
CA LEU A 197 18.56 6.10 -4.83
C LEU A 197 19.97 6.66 -5.09
N ASP A 198 20.59 6.27 -6.20
CA ASP A 198 21.89 6.77 -6.67
C ASP A 198 22.08 6.42 -8.16
N TYR A 199 23.05 7.04 -8.82
CA TYR A 199 23.39 6.73 -10.21
C TYR A 199 23.97 5.33 -10.37
N SER A 200 24.92 4.93 -9.51
CA SER A 200 25.58 3.62 -9.62
C SER A 200 24.73 2.51 -8.98
N LYS A 201 24.08 1.72 -9.84
CA LYS A 201 23.19 0.63 -9.43
C LYS A 201 23.65 -0.70 -10.02
N ASP A 202 23.55 -1.77 -9.23
CA ASP A 202 23.70 -3.15 -9.68
C ASP A 202 22.37 -3.87 -9.46
N VAL A 203 21.65 -4.16 -10.56
CA VAL A 203 20.29 -4.73 -10.54
C VAL A 203 20.34 -6.09 -11.19
N LYS A 204 19.93 -7.12 -10.45
CA LYS A 204 20.08 -8.51 -10.83
C LYS A 204 18.81 -9.31 -10.59
N VAL A 205 18.60 -10.31 -11.43
CA VAL A 205 17.66 -11.40 -11.16
C VAL A 205 18.48 -12.63 -10.79
N VAL A 206 18.27 -13.12 -9.57
CA VAL A 206 18.88 -14.36 -9.08
C VAL A 206 17.84 -15.47 -9.22
N TYR A 207 18.21 -16.57 -9.86
CA TYR A 207 17.27 -17.63 -10.20
C TYR A 207 17.87 -19.03 -10.06
N THR A 208 16.99 -20.02 -9.95
CA THR A 208 17.34 -21.44 -9.85
C THR A 208 16.41 -22.28 -10.72
N LEU A 209 16.93 -23.41 -11.20
CA LEU A 209 16.19 -24.44 -11.93
C LEU A 209 16.00 -25.73 -11.11
N ASP A 210 16.61 -25.81 -9.93
CA ASP A 210 16.76 -27.04 -9.14
C ASP A 210 16.40 -26.85 -7.66
N ASN A 211 15.45 -25.96 -7.38
CA ASN A 211 14.99 -25.63 -6.03
C ASN A 211 16.10 -25.10 -5.10
N TRP A 212 16.98 -24.25 -5.64
CA TRP A 212 18.08 -23.58 -4.91
C TRP A 212 19.22 -24.51 -4.51
N GLN A 213 19.39 -25.66 -5.17
CA GLN A 213 20.65 -26.42 -5.06
C GLN A 213 21.78 -25.66 -5.76
N THR A 214 21.45 -25.02 -6.90
CA THR A 214 22.30 -24.05 -7.58
C THR A 214 21.54 -22.76 -7.85
N SER A 215 22.28 -21.67 -8.01
CA SER A 215 21.75 -20.36 -8.37
C SER A 215 22.55 -19.76 -9.52
N ASN A 216 21.85 -19.08 -10.41
CA ASN A 216 22.40 -18.30 -11.51
C ASN A 216 21.96 -16.85 -11.36
N THR A 217 22.59 -15.95 -12.10
CA THR A 217 22.27 -14.52 -12.06
C THR A 217 22.33 -13.91 -13.45
N VAL A 218 21.37 -13.05 -13.75
CA VAL A 218 21.43 -12.15 -14.92
C VAL A 218 21.32 -10.70 -14.45
N SER A 219 22.03 -9.80 -15.12
CA SER A 219 21.87 -8.37 -14.90
C SER A 219 20.64 -7.85 -15.63
N ALA A 220 19.93 -6.93 -14.97
CA ALA A 220 18.93 -6.09 -15.61
C ALA A 220 19.59 -4.81 -16.16
N ASN A 221 18.94 -4.18 -17.14
CA ASN A 221 19.41 -2.95 -17.75
C ASN A 221 18.35 -1.85 -17.61
N TYR A 222 18.79 -0.62 -17.38
CA TYR A 222 17.92 0.55 -17.35
C TYR A 222 17.09 0.64 -18.64
N ASN A 223 15.80 0.96 -18.50
CA ASN A 223 14.89 1.16 -19.62
C ASN A 223 14.37 2.60 -19.65
N ILE A 224 13.66 3.03 -18.60
CA ILE A 224 13.07 4.37 -18.51
C ILE A 224 13.00 4.86 -17.06
N SER A 225 12.77 6.16 -16.88
CA SER A 225 12.42 6.78 -15.60
C SER A 225 10.99 7.31 -15.64
N TYR A 226 10.28 7.22 -14.52
CA TYR A 226 8.97 7.83 -14.29
C TYR A 226 9.11 9.16 -13.54
N ASP A 227 8.03 9.95 -13.51
CA ASP A 227 8.06 11.31 -12.93
C ASP A 227 8.12 11.34 -11.39
N ASN A 228 8.13 10.18 -10.74
CA ASN A 228 8.22 10.05 -9.29
C ASN A 228 9.54 9.40 -8.81
N ASN A 229 10.63 9.56 -9.58
CA ASN A 229 11.97 9.05 -9.25
C ASN A 229 12.02 7.52 -9.08
N ILE A 230 11.17 6.83 -9.84
CA ILE A 230 11.20 5.37 -10.01
C ILE A 230 11.72 5.07 -11.40
N GLU A 231 12.59 4.08 -11.50
CA GLU A 231 13.12 3.58 -12.76
C GLU A 231 12.54 2.22 -13.07
N ASN A 232 12.30 1.98 -14.36
CA ASN A 232 12.01 0.68 -14.91
C ASN A 232 13.26 0.08 -15.54
N TRP A 233 13.54 -1.18 -15.24
CA TRP A 233 14.68 -1.95 -15.71
C TRP A 233 14.20 -3.25 -16.37
N LYS A 234 14.92 -3.76 -17.37
CA LYS A 234 14.55 -4.97 -18.12
C LYS A 234 15.61 -6.06 -17.98
N PHE A 235 15.16 -7.31 -17.87
CA PHE A 235 16.04 -8.47 -17.87
C PHE A 235 15.57 -9.52 -18.87
N ILE A 236 16.52 -10.36 -19.30
CA ILE A 236 16.27 -11.50 -20.18
C ILE A 236 17.07 -12.68 -19.63
N ILE A 237 16.40 -13.82 -19.44
CA ILE A 237 17.03 -15.10 -19.12
C ILE A 237 16.83 -16.01 -20.34
N ASN A 238 17.93 -16.32 -21.03
CA ASN A 238 17.92 -17.18 -22.21
C ASN A 238 18.25 -18.62 -21.86
N ASN A 239 18.02 -19.52 -22.82
CA ASN A 239 18.43 -20.93 -22.75
C ASN A 239 17.82 -21.71 -21.57
N ILE A 240 16.63 -21.33 -21.12
CA ILE A 240 15.88 -22.09 -20.12
C ILE A 240 15.16 -23.24 -20.83
N PRO A 241 15.43 -24.51 -20.52
CA PRO A 241 14.73 -25.62 -21.17
C PRO A 241 13.21 -25.46 -21.03
N ASN A 242 12.46 -25.76 -22.09
CA ASN A 242 10.99 -25.65 -22.09
C ASN A 242 10.39 -26.40 -20.90
N ASP A 243 9.30 -25.85 -20.36
CA ASP A 243 8.56 -26.39 -19.19
C ASP A 243 9.36 -26.49 -17.87
N THR A 244 10.61 -26.03 -17.83
CA THR A 244 11.39 -25.96 -16.59
C THR A 244 10.83 -24.85 -15.70
N LYS A 245 10.41 -25.23 -14.49
CA LYS A 245 9.98 -24.29 -13.46
C LYS A 245 11.17 -23.49 -12.96
N VAL A 246 11.07 -22.17 -13.03
CA VAL A 246 12.12 -21.26 -12.56
C VAL A 246 11.65 -20.60 -11.27
N LYS A 247 12.47 -20.66 -10.21
CA LYS A 247 12.26 -19.80 -9.03
C LYS A 247 13.27 -18.67 -9.07
N TYR A 248 12.84 -17.46 -8.72
CA TYR A 248 13.71 -16.29 -8.81
C TYR A 248 13.30 -15.18 -7.84
N TYR A 249 14.23 -14.27 -7.60
CA TYR A 249 14.02 -13.01 -6.88
C TYR A 249 14.89 -11.91 -7.49
N ILE A 250 14.59 -10.67 -7.13
CA ILE A 250 15.34 -9.50 -7.58
C ILE A 250 16.27 -9.04 -6.47
N ASP A 251 17.52 -8.76 -6.83
CA ASP A 251 18.53 -8.11 -5.99
C ASP A 251 18.88 -6.74 -6.59
N TYR A 252 18.58 -5.69 -5.84
CA TYR A 252 18.94 -4.31 -6.17
C TYR A 252 19.96 -3.80 -5.17
N LYS A 253 21.20 -3.64 -5.63
CA LYS A 253 22.29 -3.05 -4.85
C LYS A 253 22.57 -1.62 -5.28
N VAL A 254 22.60 -0.72 -4.29
CA VAL A 254 22.94 0.69 -4.47
C VAL A 254 23.55 1.22 -3.18
N ASN A 255 24.60 2.05 -3.27
CA ASN A 255 25.30 2.62 -2.12
C ASN A 255 25.71 1.56 -1.08
N GLY A 256 26.20 0.41 -1.57
CA GLY A 256 26.61 -0.72 -0.74
C GLY A 256 25.48 -1.49 -0.05
N THR A 257 24.22 -1.05 -0.19
CA THR A 257 23.04 -1.66 0.44
C THR A 257 22.29 -2.53 -0.55
N HIS A 258 21.83 -3.70 -0.11
CA HIS A 258 20.97 -4.58 -0.90
C HIS A 258 19.50 -4.41 -0.53
N TYR A 259 18.66 -4.37 -1.55
CA TYR A 259 17.21 -4.42 -1.45
C TYR A 259 16.71 -5.59 -2.29
N TYR A 260 15.82 -6.38 -1.71
CA TYR A 260 15.31 -7.58 -2.36
C TYR A 260 13.84 -7.46 -2.64
N ASP A 261 13.44 -7.99 -3.81
CA ASP A 261 12.08 -8.46 -4.01
C ASP A 261 12.09 -9.98 -4.21
N ASN A 262 11.82 -10.67 -3.11
CA ASN A 262 11.73 -12.12 -3.05
C ASN A 262 10.31 -12.60 -2.76
N ASN A 263 9.29 -11.82 -3.18
CA ASN A 263 7.88 -12.15 -2.99
C ASN A 263 7.58 -12.52 -1.52
N PHE A 264 7.98 -11.65 -0.60
CA PHE A 264 7.82 -11.82 0.85
C PHE A 264 8.41 -13.15 1.37
N GLY A 265 9.58 -13.52 0.87
CA GLY A 265 10.32 -14.74 1.26
C GLY A 265 9.90 -16.02 0.52
N THR A 266 8.88 -15.98 -0.34
CA THR A 266 8.41 -17.17 -1.07
C THR A 266 9.08 -17.37 -2.43
N ASN A 267 9.74 -16.33 -2.93
CA ASN A 267 10.26 -16.18 -4.29
C ASN A 267 9.17 -16.23 -5.37
N TYR A 268 9.50 -15.69 -6.54
CA TYR A 268 8.66 -15.80 -7.73
C TYR A 268 8.83 -17.17 -8.39
N LYS A 269 7.83 -17.55 -9.18
CA LYS A 269 7.79 -18.81 -9.93
C LYS A 269 7.22 -18.53 -11.32
N ILE A 270 7.82 -19.11 -12.36
CA ILE A 270 7.31 -19.12 -13.74
C ILE A 270 7.61 -20.45 -14.41
#